data_AF-A0A7K6KQC0-F1
#
_entry.id   AF-A0A7K6KQC0-F1
#
_cell.length_a   1.000
_cell.length_b   1.000
_cell.length_c   1.000
_cell.angle_alpha   90.00
_cell.angle_beta   90.00
_cell.angle_gamma   90.00
#
_symmetry.space_group_name_H-M   'P 1'
#
loop_
_entity.id
_entity.type
_entity.pdbx_description
1 polymer ?
#
loop_
_entity_poly.entity_id
_entity_poly.type
_entity_poly.pdbx_seq_one_letter_code
_entity_poly.pdbx_strand_id
1 'polypeptide(L)'
;FLQTDEERRQGLPVVMPVFDRNTCSIPKSQLSFIDYFIIDMFDAWDAFADLPNLMEHLNNNIKYWKGLDGRNLRVLRPPPE
;
A
#
# COMPACT_ATOMS: atom_id res chain seq x y z
N PHE A 1 -8.91 0.44 8.40
CA PHE A 1 -9.27 1.60 9.23
C PHE A 1 -10.41 1.28 10.17
N LEU A 2 -11.58 0.82 9.69
CA LEU A 2 -12.72 0.48 10.57
C LEU A 2 -12.35 -0.46 11.73
N GLN A 3 -11.51 -1.46 11.48
CA GLN A 3 -10.99 -2.34 12.53
C GLN A 3 -10.22 -1.57 13.61
N THR A 4 -9.23 -0.76 13.24
CA THR A 4 -8.45 0.07 14.16
C THR A 4 -9.32 1.03 14.97
N ASP A 5 -10.34 1.61 14.34
CA ASP A 5 -11.30 2.50 15.00
C ASP A 5 -12.11 1.74 16.06
N GLU A 6 -12.59 0.54 15.72
CA GLU A 6 -13.38 -0.31 16.60
C GLU A 6 -12.57 -0.89 17.76
N GLU A 7 -11.33 -1.33 17.51
CA GLU A 7 -10.38 -1.78 18.53
C GLU A 7 -10.17 -0.68 19.58
N ARG A 8 -9.95 0.56 19.14
CA ARG A 8 -9.83 1.72 20.06
C ARG A 8 -11.12 2.01 20.80
N ARG A 9 -12.27 2.00 20.10
CA ARG A 9 -13.58 2.28 20.70
C ARG A 9 -13.94 1.28 21.79
N GLN A 10 -13.62 0.00 21.60
CA GLN A 10 -13.86 -1.07 22.56
C GLN A 10 -12.76 -1.19 23.63
N GLY A 11 -11.67 -0.43 23.53
CA GLY A 11 -10.52 -0.56 24.44
C GLY A 11 -9.74 -1.86 24.25
N LEU A 12 -9.81 -2.47 23.08
CA LEU A 12 -9.07 -3.67 22.71
C LEU A 12 -7.61 -3.33 22.32
N PRO A 13 -6.67 -4.29 22.41
CA PRO A 13 -5.34 -4.13 21.85
C PRO A 13 -5.40 -3.84 20.34
N VAL A 14 -4.86 -2.71 19.91
CA VAL A 14 -4.84 -2.31 18.51
C VAL A 14 -3.75 -3.09 17.78
N VAL A 15 -4.13 -3.99 16.87
CA VAL A 15 -3.18 -4.91 16.22
C VAL A 15 -2.50 -4.29 15.00
N MET A 16 -3.15 -3.29 14.37
CA MET A 16 -2.62 -2.56 13.20
C MET A 16 -2.45 -1.06 13.48
N PRO A 17 -1.56 -0.66 14.41
CA PRO A 17 -1.49 0.74 14.88
C PRO A 17 -1.10 1.73 13.78
N VAL A 18 -0.38 1.29 12.75
CA VAL A 18 0.00 2.12 11.59
C VAL A 18 -1.18 2.40 10.66
N PHE A 19 -2.22 1.55 10.69
CA PHE A 19 -3.42 1.69 9.88
C PHE A 19 -4.53 2.43 10.63
N ASP A 20 -4.20 3.61 11.14
CA ASP A 20 -5.13 4.58 11.70
C ASP A 20 -5.49 5.61 10.63
N ARG A 21 -6.80 5.88 10.44
CA ARG A 21 -7.28 6.79 9.39
C ARG A 21 -6.75 8.23 9.54
N ASN A 22 -6.33 8.62 10.74
CA ASN A 22 -5.88 9.97 11.06
C ASN A 22 -4.38 10.17 10.78
N THR A 23 -3.60 9.09 10.75
CA THR A 23 -2.14 9.16 10.65
C THR A 23 -1.56 8.37 9.48
N CYS A 24 -2.28 7.35 9.00
CA CYS A 24 -1.82 6.49 7.91
C CYS A 24 -1.59 7.28 6.61
N SER A 25 -0.45 7.05 5.98
CA SER A 25 -0.24 7.39 4.57
C SER A 25 -0.51 6.14 3.74
N ILE A 26 -1.56 6.20 2.91
CA ILE A 26 -1.90 5.07 2.03
C ILE A 26 -0.77 4.81 1.03
N PRO A 27 -0.17 5.81 0.35
CA PRO A 27 0.96 5.56 -0.55
C PRO A 27 2.15 4.87 0.12
N LYS A 28 2.58 5.33 1.32
CA LYS A 28 3.68 4.67 2.05
C LYS A 28 3.35 3.24 2.45
N SER A 29 2.11 3.01 2.90
CA SER A 29 1.66 1.69 3.30
C SER A 29 1.61 0.73 2.11
N GLN A 30 1.16 1.20 0.94
CA GLN A 30 1.18 0.42 -0.30
C GLN A 30 2.60 0.09 -0.74
N LEU A 31 3.52 1.06 -0.74
CA LEU A 31 4.94 0.83 -1.05
C LEU A 31 5.57 -0.18 -0.10
N SER A 32 5.35 -0.02 1.21
CA SER A 32 5.90 -0.95 2.22
C SER A 32 5.35 -2.36 2.06
N PHE A 33 4.06 -2.51 1.73
CA PHE A 33 3.45 -3.81 1.46
C PHE A 33 4.01 -4.45 0.20
N ILE A 34 4.18 -3.66 -0.86
CA ILE A 34 4.75 -4.12 -2.12
C ILE A 34 6.19 -4.61 -1.90
N ASP A 35 7.02 -3.78 -1.26
CA ASP A 35 8.42 -4.08 -1.02
C ASP A 35 8.60 -5.30 -0.09
N TYR A 36 7.74 -5.46 0.92
CA TYR A 36 7.89 -6.53 1.90
C TYR A 36 7.34 -7.89 1.44
N PHE A 37 6.28 -7.91 0.62
CA PHE A 37 5.62 -9.16 0.22
C PHE A 37 5.54 -9.38 -1.30
N ILE A 38 5.23 -8.33 -2.05
CA ILE A 38 4.75 -8.49 -3.43
C ILE A 38 5.91 -8.67 -4.40
N ILE A 39 7.02 -7.93 -4.24
CA ILE A 39 8.17 -8.01 -5.16
C ILE A 39 8.67 -9.45 -5.27
N ASP A 40 9.13 -10.03 -4.16
CA ASP A 40 9.72 -11.38 -4.17
C ASP A 40 8.71 -12.45 -4.63
N MET A 41 7.44 -12.32 -4.23
CA MET A 41 6.39 -13.25 -4.61
C MET A 41 6.10 -13.22 -6.11
N PHE A 42 5.97 -12.02 -6.70
CA PHE A 42 5.67 -11.87 -8.12
C PHE A 42 6.90 -12.13 -8.99
N ASP A 43 8.11 -11.78 -8.53
CA ASP A 43 9.35 -12.14 -9.23
C ASP A 43 9.49 -13.67 -9.36
N ALA A 44 9.23 -14.42 -8.28
CA ALA A 44 9.26 -15.88 -8.32
C ALA A 44 8.17 -16.46 -9.23
N TRP A 45 6.98 -15.85 -9.25
CA TRP A 45 5.86 -16.33 -10.06
C TRP A 45 6.02 -15.99 -11.55
N ASP A 46 6.54 -14.81 -11.86
CA ASP A 46 6.90 -14.38 -13.22
C ASP A 46 7.97 -15.29 -13.83
N ALA A 47 9.01 -15.62 -13.06
CA ALA A 47 10.04 -16.55 -13.50
C ALA A 47 9.49 -17.96 -13.84
N PHE A 48 8.38 -18.36 -13.23
CA PHE A 48 7.73 -19.65 -13.48
C PHE A 48 6.74 -19.60 -14.65
N ALA A 49 5.93 -18.54 -14.72
CA ALA A 49 4.73 -18.49 -15.56
C ALA A 49 4.75 -17.43 -16.68
N ASP A 50 5.81 -16.63 -16.79
CA ASP A 50 5.98 -15.53 -17.75
C ASP A 50 4.79 -14.56 -17.75
N LEU A 51 4.83 -13.57 -16.85
CA LEU A 51 3.74 -12.66 -16.54
C LEU A 51 4.10 -11.20 -16.78
N PRO A 52 4.62 -10.84 -17.97
CA PRO A 52 5.18 -9.51 -18.23
C PRO A 52 4.17 -8.38 -18.02
N ASN A 53 2.89 -8.62 -18.37
CA ASN A 53 1.82 -7.64 -18.18
C ASN A 53 1.56 -7.33 -16.69
N LEU A 54 1.63 -8.34 -15.82
CA LEU A 54 1.47 -8.14 -14.37
C LEU A 54 2.66 -7.39 -13.78
N MET A 55 3.88 -7.73 -14.23
CA MET A 55 5.10 -7.03 -13.81
C MET A 55 5.12 -5.57 -14.28
N GLU A 56 4.65 -5.29 -15.49
CA GLU A 56 4.49 -3.92 -15.98
C GLU A 56 3.49 -3.13 -15.12
N HIS A 57 2.32 -3.70 -14.83
CA HIS A 57 1.34 -3.05 -13.96
C HIS A 57 1.87 -2.82 -12.55
N LEU A 58 2.59 -3.78 -11.96
CA LEU A 58 3.23 -3.63 -10.66
C LEU A 58 4.22 -2.45 -10.66
N ASN A 59 5.08 -2.38 -11.67
CA ASN A 59 6.04 -1.28 -11.83
C ASN A 59 5.35 0.09 -11.98
N ASN A 60 4.29 0.16 -12.78
CA ASN A 60 3.52 1.39 -12.97
C ASN A 60 2.82 1.83 -11.68
N ASN A 61 2.29 0.88 -10.90
CA ASN A 61 1.69 1.15 -9.61
C ASN A 61 2.72 1.63 -8.58
N ILE A 62 3.92 1.06 -8.55
CA ILE A 62 5.02 1.54 -7.68
C ILE A 62 5.37 3.00 -8.02
N LYS A 63 5.50 3.33 -9.31
CA LYS A 63 5.75 4.72 -9.75
C LYS A 63 4.63 5.66 -9.30
N TYR A 64 3.37 5.23 -9.44
CA TYR A 64 2.20 6.01 -9.01
C TYR A 64 2.25 6.31 -7.51
N TRP A 65 2.47 5.29 -6.67
CA TRP A 65 2.53 5.48 -5.22
C TRP A 65 3.72 6.34 -4.79
N LYS A 66 4.90 6.16 -5.42
CA LYS A 66 6.05 7.05 -5.20
C LYS A 66 5.74 8.51 -5.57
N GLY A 67 4.99 8.74 -6.65
CA GLY A 67 4.56 10.07 -7.05
C GLY A 67 3.63 10.74 -6.04
N LEU A 68 2.66 9.99 -5.49
CA LEU A 68 1.79 10.51 -4.42
C LEU A 68 2.56 10.77 -3.13
N ASP A 69 3.46 9.86 -2.74
CA ASP A 69 4.26 10.01 -1.53
C ASP A 69 5.23 11.20 -1.62
N GLY A 70 5.90 11.37 -2.76
CA GLY A 70 6.78 12.53 -3.02
C GLY A 70 6.06 13.88 -2.96
N ARG A 71 4.74 13.89 -3.20
CA ARG A 71 3.86 15.05 -3.02
C ARG A 71 3.27 15.16 -1.60
N ASN A 72 3.68 14.30 -0.67
CA ASN A 72 3.14 14.18 0.70
C ASN A 72 1.62 13.95 0.74
N LEU A 73 1.03 13.34 -0.29
CA LEU A 73 -0.38 12.96 -0.30
C LEU A 73 -0.55 11.67 0.50
N ARG A 74 -1.56 11.62 1.38
CA ARG A 74 -1.89 10.42 2.18
C ARG A 74 -3.07 9.62 1.63
N VAL A 75 -3.62 10.08 0.51
CA VAL A 75 -4.88 9.61 -0.10
C VAL A 75 -4.63 8.66 -1.26
N LEU A 76 -5.68 7.93 -1.66
CA LEU A 76 -5.63 6.99 -2.80
C LEU A 76 -5.49 7.66 -4.16
N ARG A 77 -6.01 8.88 -4.30
CA ARG A 77 -6.05 9.63 -5.56
C ARG A 77 -5.70 11.08 -5.30
N PRO A 78 -5.01 11.75 -6.23
CA PRO A 78 -4.79 13.19 -6.13
C PRO A 78 -6.14 13.94 -6.19
N PRO A 79 -6.19 15.19 -5.68
CA PRO A 79 -7.36 16.05 -5.86
C PRO A 79 -7.67 16.25 -7.35
N PRO A 80 -8.95 16.46 -7.73
CA PRO A 80 -9.29 16.96 -9.06
C PRO A 80 -8.57 18.28 -9.34
N GLU A 81 -8.19 18.51 -10.61
CA GLU A 81 -7.69 19.80 -11.09
C GLU A 81 -8.80 20.85 -11.21
#